data_AF-A0A1F6E573-F1
#
_entry.id   AF-A0A1F6E573-F1
#
_cell.length_a   1.000
_cell.length_b   1.000
_cell.length_c   1.000
_cell.angle_alpha   90.00
_cell.angle_beta   90.00
_cell.angle_gamma   90.00
#
_symmetry.space_group_name_H-M   'P 1'
#
loop_
_entity.id
_entity.type
_entity.pdbx_description
1 polymer ?
#
loop_
_entity_poly.entity_id
_entity_poly.type
_entity_poly.pdbx_seq_one_letter_code
_entity_poly.pdbx_strand_id
1 'polypeptide(L)'
;MHYGRQEIESIVRALIVFYFFMNLKPHKVGITLGAFVGLIHVVWSVIVALGWGQGLVDFIVKIHMVEVTHTVLPFDIWSAIMLVIVTAAVGYVFGHVFALVWNRLAR
;
A
#
# COMPACT_ATOMS: atom_id res chain seq x y z
N MET A 1 32.46 4.67 -26.58
CA MET A 1 31.80 3.48 -25.98
C MET A 1 32.29 3.12 -24.56
N HIS A 2 33.33 3.76 -24.01
CA HIS A 2 33.85 3.41 -22.67
C HIS A 2 33.10 4.09 -21.50
N TYR A 3 32.59 5.30 -21.71
CA TYR A 3 31.87 6.09 -20.71
C TYR A 3 30.56 5.42 -20.22
N GLY A 4 29.73 4.92 -21.15
CA GLY A 4 28.47 4.26 -20.79
C GLY A 4 28.63 2.93 -20.04
N ARG A 5 29.78 2.24 -20.18
CA ARG A 5 30.05 1.00 -19.42
C ARG A 5 30.31 1.31 -17.94
N GLN A 6 31.01 2.41 -17.65
CA GLN A 6 31.30 2.81 -16.26
C GLN A 6 30.04 3.26 -15.51
N GLU A 7 29.12 3.97 -16.17
CA GLU A 7 27.81 4.31 -15.59
C GLU A 7 26.96 3.08 -15.30
N ILE A 8 26.91 2.11 -16.22
CA ILE A 8 26.16 0.87 -15.98
C ILE A 8 26.77 0.09 -14.80
N GLU A 9 28.10 -0.01 -14.72
CA GLU A 9 28.75 -0.68 -13.59
C GLU A 9 28.54 0.05 -12.26
N SER A 10 28.48 1.38 -12.24
CA SER A 10 28.21 2.14 -11.01
C SER A 10 26.76 1.98 -10.56
N ILE A 11 25.80 1.99 -11.49
CA ILE A 11 24.37 1.73 -11.21
C ILE A 11 24.19 0.30 -10.70
N VAL A 12 24.78 -0.70 -11.36
CA VAL A 12 24.68 -2.10 -10.95
C VAL A 12 25.29 -2.30 -9.56
N ARG A 13 26.45 -1.71 -9.27
CA ARG A 13 27.05 -1.73 -7.93
C ARG A 13 26.15 -1.05 -6.89
N ALA A 14 25.57 0.10 -7.22
CA ALA A 14 24.64 0.79 -6.33
C ALA A 14 23.39 -0.05 -6.03
N LEU A 15 22.82 -0.72 -7.05
CA LEU A 15 21.68 -1.61 -6.89
C LEU A 15 22.01 -2.87 -6.08
N ILE A 16 23.19 -3.47 -6.28
CA ILE A 16 23.67 -4.61 -5.49
C ILE A 16 23.88 -4.19 -4.03
N VAL A 17 24.54 -3.06 -3.80
CA VAL A 17 24.77 -2.54 -2.45
C VAL A 17 23.44 -2.21 -1.78
N PHE A 18 22.52 -1.57 -2.49
CA PHE A 18 21.19 -1.29 -1.99
C PHE A 18 20.42 -2.58 -1.64
N TYR A 19 20.46 -3.58 -2.51
CA TYR A 19 19.79 -4.87 -2.29
C TYR A 19 20.34 -5.61 -1.07
N PHE A 20 21.67 -5.76 -0.95
CA PHE A 20 22.31 -6.56 0.10
C PHE A 20 22.43 -5.84 1.45
N PHE A 21 22.62 -4.52 1.47
CA PHE A 21 22.85 -3.78 2.72
C PHE A 21 21.59 -3.11 3.27
N MET A 22 20.46 -3.15 2.56
CA MET A 22 19.20 -2.59 3.08
C MET A 22 18.59 -3.51 4.13
N ASN A 23 18.82 -3.15 5.40
CA ASN A 23 18.15 -3.74 6.55
C ASN A 23 16.95 -2.88 6.96
N LEU A 24 15.75 -3.36 6.67
CA LEU A 24 14.51 -2.69 6.98
C LEU A 24 14.21 -2.81 8.48
N LYS A 25 13.74 -1.73 9.12
CA LYS A 25 13.27 -1.79 10.51
C LYS A 25 11.80 -2.24 10.49
N PRO A 26 11.44 -3.48 10.91
CA PRO A 26 10.09 -4.01 10.66
C PRO A 26 8.97 -3.18 11.28
N HIS A 27 9.20 -2.65 12.48
CA HIS A 27 8.26 -1.74 13.12
C HIS A 27 8.01 -0.45 12.31
N LYS A 28 9.06 0.15 11.74
CA LYS A 28 8.92 1.37 10.94
C LYS A 28 8.15 1.09 9.65
N VAL A 29 8.49 0.01 8.95
CA VAL A 29 7.79 -0.38 7.72
C VAL A 29 6.32 -0.71 8.03
N GLY A 30 6.05 -1.42 9.13
CA GLY A 30 4.71 -1.67 9.61
C GLY A 30 3.93 -0.39 9.86
N ILE A 31 4.45 0.54 10.66
CA ILE A 31 3.76 1.82 10.91
C ILE A 31 3.50 2.57 9.60
N THR A 32 4.51 2.66 8.72
CA THR A 32 4.37 3.38 7.45
C THR A 32 3.25 2.78 6.60
N LEU A 33 3.24 1.45 6.42
CA LEU A 33 2.22 0.80 5.58
C LEU A 33 0.84 0.84 6.25
N GLY A 34 0.76 0.61 7.56
CA GLY A 34 -0.49 0.72 8.33
C GLY A 34 -1.10 2.12 8.25
N ALA A 35 -0.29 3.17 8.44
CA ALA A 35 -0.76 4.55 8.34
C ALA A 35 -1.19 4.91 6.92
N PHE A 36 -0.44 4.48 5.90
CA PHE A 36 -0.77 4.72 4.50
C PHE A 36 -2.09 4.06 4.11
N VAL A 37 -2.26 2.76 4.42
CA VAL A 37 -3.49 2.02 4.13
C VAL A 37 -4.66 2.61 4.93
N GLY A 38 -4.48 2.91 6.21
CA GLY A 38 -5.53 3.55 7.03
C GLY A 38 -5.97 4.90 6.43
N LEU A 39 -5.03 5.73 5.96
CA LEU A 39 -5.34 7.01 5.33
C LEU A 39 -6.16 6.86 4.05
N ILE A 40 -5.84 5.87 3.21
CA ILE A 40 -6.66 5.55 2.02
C ILE A 40 -8.11 5.29 2.42
N HIS A 41 -8.33 4.59 3.53
CA HIS A 41 -9.67 4.27 4.01
C HIS A 41 -10.38 5.45 4.69
N VAL A 42 -9.63 6.39 5.26
CA VAL A 42 -10.18 7.70 5.66
C VAL A 42 -10.68 8.44 4.42
N VAL A 43 -9.89 8.50 3.35
CA VAL A 43 -10.30 9.14 2.08
C VAL A 43 -11.55 8.47 1.51
N TRP A 44 -11.60 7.14 1.48
CA TRP A 44 -12.80 6.41 1.09
C TRP A 44 -14.02 6.78 1.95
N SER A 45 -13.86 6.86 3.27
CA SER A 45 -14.94 7.23 4.19
C SER A 45 -15.48 8.63 3.90
N VAL A 46 -14.60 9.59 3.57
CA VAL A 46 -15.00 10.94 3.14
C VAL A 46 -15.77 10.90 1.82
N ILE A 47 -15.32 10.11 0.84
CA ILE A 47 -16.00 9.95 -0.45
C ILE A 47 -17.43 9.41 -0.25
N VAL A 48 -17.62 8.43 0.64
CA VAL A 48 -18.95 7.90 0.97
C VAL A 48 -19.80 8.96 1.68
N ALA A 49 -19.23 9.72 2.62
CA ALA A 49 -19.94 10.81 3.30
C ALA A 49 -20.41 11.93 2.33
N LEU A 50 -19.68 12.16 1.24
CA LEU A 50 -20.06 13.10 0.17
C LEU A 50 -21.09 12.52 -0.82
N GLY A 51 -21.48 11.25 -0.67
CA GLY A 51 -22.41 10.57 -1.59
C GLY A 51 -21.80 10.13 -2.92
N TRP A 52 -20.47 10.19 -3.06
CA TRP A 52 -19.76 9.83 -4.30
C TRP A 52 -19.30 8.37 -4.33
N GLY A 53 -19.53 7.62 -3.25
CA GLY A 53 -19.07 6.25 -3.09
C GLY A 53 -19.53 5.32 -4.22
N GLN A 54 -20.81 5.33 -4.58
CA GLN A 54 -21.35 4.44 -5.62
C GLN A 54 -20.67 4.68 -6.97
N GLY A 55 -20.59 5.93 -7.42
CA GLY A 55 -19.99 6.27 -8.71
C GLY A 55 -18.51 5.88 -8.81
N LEU A 56 -17.75 5.96 -7.71
CA LEU A 56 -16.37 5.50 -7.69
C LEU A 56 -16.28 3.97 -7.81
N VAL A 57 -17.13 3.22 -7.10
CA VAL A 57 -17.12 1.74 -7.21
C VAL A 57 -17.58 1.28 -8.59
N ASP A 58 -18.63 1.90 -9.15
CA ASP A 58 -19.09 1.63 -10.51
C ASP A 58 -17.96 1.84 -11.53
N PHE A 59 -17.21 2.95 -11.40
CA PHE A 59 -16.04 3.22 -12.23
C PHE A 59 -14.95 2.16 -12.06
N ILE A 60 -14.58 1.82 -10.83
CA ILE A 60 -13.54 0.82 -10.53
C ILE A 60 -13.92 -0.54 -11.11
N VAL A 61 -15.14 -1.02 -10.88
CA VAL A 61 -15.62 -2.31 -11.36
C VAL A 61 -15.63 -2.34 -12.89
N LYS A 62 -16.06 -1.25 -13.54
CA LYS A 62 -16.03 -1.10 -15.00
C LYS A 62 -14.63 -1.20 -15.60
N ILE A 63 -13.63 -0.54 -15.01
CA ILE A 63 -12.24 -0.59 -15.54
C ILE A 63 -11.55 -1.93 -15.29
N HIS A 64 -12.14 -2.79 -14.45
CA HIS A 64 -11.73 -4.18 -14.27
C HIS A 64 -12.50 -5.17 -15.16
N MET A 65 -13.43 -4.68 -16.01
CA MET A 65 -14.29 -5.52 -16.85
C MET A 65 -15.07 -6.57 -16.05
N VAL A 66 -15.45 -6.21 -14.82
CA VAL A 66 -16.22 -7.06 -13.91
C VAL A 66 -17.67 -6.60 -13.93
N GLU A 67 -18.61 -7.54 -13.89
CA GLU A 67 -20.03 -7.27 -13.66
C GLU A 67 -20.46 -7.90 -12.33
N VAL A 68 -20.83 -7.07 -11.36
CA VAL A 68 -21.40 -7.49 -10.07
C VAL A 68 -22.45 -6.50 -9.62
N THR A 69 -23.57 -7.02 -9.12
CA THR A 69 -24.56 -6.21 -8.41
C THR A 69 -24.05 -5.88 -7.01
N HIS A 70 -23.79 -4.60 -6.75
CA HIS A 70 -23.29 -4.11 -5.47
C HIS A 70 -23.96 -2.77 -5.15
N THR A 71 -24.03 -2.44 -3.86
CA THR A 71 -24.59 -1.16 -3.40
C THR A 71 -23.72 -0.61 -2.29
N VAL A 72 -23.23 0.62 -2.48
CA VAL A 72 -22.55 1.36 -1.42
C VAL A 72 -23.62 1.90 -0.48
N LEU A 73 -23.56 1.43 0.77
CA LEU A 73 -24.49 1.86 1.82
C LEU A 73 -24.25 3.33 2.22
N PRO A 74 -25.24 4.00 2.85
CA PRO A 74 -25.05 5.32 3.43
C PRO A 74 -23.88 5.36 4.42
N PHE A 75 -23.25 6.52 4.55
CA PHE A 75 -22.16 6.71 5.51
C PHE A 75 -22.62 6.38 6.95
N ASP A 76 -21.84 5.54 7.62
CA ASP A 76 -21.97 5.22 9.03
C ASP A 76 -20.61 5.43 9.72
N ILE A 77 -20.60 6.25 10.77
CA ILE A 77 -19.37 6.64 11.45
C ILE A 77 -18.67 5.46 12.13
N TRP A 78 -19.42 4.50 12.65
CA TRP A 78 -18.85 3.34 13.33
C TRP A 78 -18.20 2.39 12.34
N SER A 79 -18.83 2.16 11.19
CA SER A 79 -18.26 1.41 10.08
C SER A 79 -16.98 2.07 9.55
N ALA A 80 -16.95 3.40 9.42
CA ALA A 80 -15.77 4.14 8.99
C ALA A 80 -14.59 4.02 9.98
N ILE A 81 -14.86 4.20 11.29
CA ILE A 81 -13.84 4.01 12.34
C ILE A 81 -13.30 2.58 12.30
N MET A 82 -14.19 1.58 12.24
CA MET A 82 -13.82 0.17 12.20
C MET A 82 -12.96 -0.14 10.97
N LEU A 83 -13.36 0.36 9.80
CA LEU A 83 -12.63 0.19 8.55
C LEU A 83 -11.19 0.72 8.66
N VAL A 84 -11.00 1.92 9.21
CA VAL A 84 -9.66 2.51 9.36
C VAL A 84 -8.81 1.72 10.34
N ILE A 85 -9.36 1.33 11.51
CA ILE A 85 -8.63 0.56 12.52
C ILE A 85 -8.18 -0.79 11.94
N VAL A 86 -9.12 -1.53 11.34
CA VAL A 86 -8.84 -2.87 10.80
C VAL A 86 -7.81 -2.78 9.67
N THR A 87 -7.99 -1.87 8.72
CA THR A 87 -7.10 -1.79 7.55
C THR A 87 -5.72 -1.26 7.93
N ALA A 88 -5.60 -0.36 8.91
CA ALA A 88 -4.31 0.08 9.44
C ALA A 88 -3.59 -1.04 10.20
N ALA A 89 -4.30 -1.83 11.02
CA ALA A 89 -3.73 -2.98 11.72
C ALA A 89 -3.23 -4.04 10.73
N VAL A 90 -4.04 -4.35 9.71
CA VAL A 90 -3.67 -5.26 8.63
C VAL A 90 -2.43 -4.73 7.89
N GLY A 91 -2.44 -3.47 7.46
CA GLY A 91 -1.29 -2.83 6.81
C GLY A 91 -0.02 -2.87 7.66
N TYR A 92 -0.14 -2.68 8.98
CA TYR A 92 0.98 -2.83 9.91
C TYR A 92 1.55 -4.24 9.90
N VAL A 93 0.70 -5.25 10.02
CA VAL A 93 1.11 -6.66 10.01
C VAL A 93 1.80 -7.01 8.68
N PHE A 94 1.19 -6.63 7.55
CA PHE A 94 1.78 -6.86 6.23
C PHE A 94 3.14 -6.18 6.08
N GLY A 95 3.29 -4.91 6.48
CA GLY A 95 4.55 -4.19 6.39
C GLY A 95 5.63 -4.78 7.30
N HIS A 96 5.24 -5.23 8.49
CA HIS A 96 6.13 -5.89 9.44
C HIS A 96 6.64 -7.23 8.89
N VAL A 97 5.73 -8.09 8.43
CA VAL A 97 6.05 -9.39 7.83
C VAL A 97 6.91 -9.21 6.58
N PHE A 98 6.56 -8.26 5.71
CA PHE A 98 7.35 -7.93 4.53
C PHE A 98 8.80 -7.60 4.91
N ALA A 99 9.01 -6.73 5.90
CA ALA A 99 10.35 -6.37 6.34
C ALA A 99 11.14 -7.54 6.93
N LEU A 100 10.48 -8.45 7.67
CA LEU A 100 11.11 -9.67 8.17
C LEU A 100 11.56 -10.60 7.03
N VAL A 101 10.68 -10.83 6.06
CA VAL A 101 10.99 -11.65 4.88
C VAL A 101 12.11 -11.02 4.07
N TRP A 102 12.04 -9.71 3.79
CA TRP A 102 13.09 -8.97 3.09
C TRP A 102 14.44 -9.14 3.79
N ASN A 103 14.50 -8.86 5.09
CA ASN A 103 15.74 -8.97 5.86
C ASN A 103 16.29 -10.39 5.96
N ARG A 104 15.47 -11.42 5.66
CA ARG A 104 15.90 -12.81 5.63
C ARG A 104 16.46 -13.22 4.26
N LEU A 105 15.88 -12.69 3.18
CA LEU A 105 16.25 -13.00 1.79
C LEU A 105 17.35 -12.10 1.22
N ALA A 106 17.48 -10.88 1.74
CA ALA A 106 18.48 -9.90 1.31
C ALA A 106 19.86 -10.09 1.97
N ARG A 107 19.96 -10.98 2.97
CA ARG A 107 21.23 -11.42 3.57
C ARG A 107 21.75 -12.66 2.86
#